data_AF-A0A7Z9LFW4-F1
#
_entry.id   AF-A0A7Z9LFW4-F1
#
_cell.length_a   1.000
_cell.length_b   1.000
_cell.length_c   1.000
_cell.angle_alpha   90.00
_cell.angle_beta   90.00
_cell.angle_gamma   90.00
#
_symmetry.space_group_name_H-M   'P 1'
#
loop_
_entity.id
_entity.type
_entity.pdbx_description
1 polymer ?
#
loop_
_entity_poly.entity_id
_entity_poly.type
_entity_poly.pdbx_seq_one_letter_code
_entity_poly.pdbx_strand_id
1 'polypeptide(L)' 'MQTTIEKDGDGYLAKVKGQPNLFAFAYSEVEAIQELKNVVEMIMDYHFEQVNVERLIKNELTVLQAQYAV' A
#
# COMPACT_ATOMS: atom_id res chain seq x y z
N MET A 1 10.45 -10.45 -2.20
CA MET A 1 10.50 -8.97 -2.19
C MET A 1 11.74 -8.56 -1.42
N GLN A 2 12.46 -7.53 -1.87
CA GLN A 2 13.72 -7.09 -1.25
C GLN A 2 13.66 -5.59 -0.99
N THR A 3 13.92 -5.19 0.25
CA THR A 3 14.08 -3.77 0.63
C THR A 3 15.55 -3.39 0.50
N THR A 4 15.82 -2.20 -0.01
CA THR A 4 17.17 -1.63 -0.14
C THR A 4 17.20 -0.26 0.52
N ILE A 5 18.33 0.06 1.14
CA ILE A 5 18.63 1.38 1.69
C ILE A 5 19.92 1.83 1.04
N GLU A 6 19.91 3.00 0.43
CA GLU A 6 21.07 3.56 -0.28
C GLU A 6 21.27 5.02 0.13
N LYS A 7 22.53 5.47 0.15
CA LYS A 7 22.87 6.87 0.40
C LYS A 7 22.33 7.72 -0.76
N ASP A 8 21.60 8.78 -0.44
CA ASP A 8 21.05 9.71 -1.43
C ASP A 8 21.26 11.15 -0.94
N GLY A 9 22.16 11.89 -1.59
CA GLY A 9 22.61 13.20 -1.12
C GLY A 9 23.06 13.18 0.34
N ASP A 10 22.49 14.07 1.15
CA ASP A 10 22.77 14.15 2.59
C ASP A 10 22.05 13.08 3.43
N GLY A 11 21.07 12.37 2.85
CA GLY A 11 20.25 11.38 3.55
C GLY A 11 20.36 9.97 2.98
N TYR A 12 19.28 9.21 3.11
CA TYR A 12 19.15 7.82 2.74
C TYR A 12 17.78 7.58 2.11
N LEU A 13 17.77 6.83 1.01
CA LEU A 13 16.57 6.39 0.33
C LEU A 13 16.32 4.91 0.65
N ALA A 14 15.23 4.63 1.35
CA ALA A 14 14.72 3.28 1.55
C ALA A 14 13.66 2.97 0.48
N LYS A 15 13.74 1.82 -0.19
CA LYS A 15 12.78 1.42 -1.24
C LYS A 15 12.57 -0.08 -1.34
N VAL A 16 11.42 -0.50 -1.86
CA VAL A 16 11.12 -1.92 -2.14
C VAL A 16 11.36 -2.21 -3.63
N LYS A 17 12.27 -3.15 -3.93
CA LYS A 17 12.62 -3.50 -5.31
C LYS A 17 11.40 -4.01 -6.08
N GLY A 18 11.16 -3.42 -7.24
CA GLY A 18 10.03 -3.75 -8.11
C GLY A 18 8.72 -3.05 -7.75
N GLN A 19 8.73 -2.15 -6.76
CA GLN A 19 7.56 -1.39 -6.32
C GLN A 19 7.87 0.12 -6.37
N PRO A 20 7.62 0.79 -7.51
CA PRO A 20 7.99 2.20 -7.71
C PRO A 20 7.38 3.17 -6.70
N ASN A 21 6.26 2.81 -6.08
CA ASN A 21 5.53 3.67 -5.13
C ASN A 21 5.89 3.38 -3.66
N LEU A 22 6.75 2.39 -3.40
CA LEU A 22 7.16 2.02 -2.04
C LEU A 22 8.60 2.48 -1.80
N PHE A 23 8.74 3.76 -1.50
CA PHE A 23 10.01 4.38 -1.12
C PHE A 23 9.80 5.49 -0.09
N ALA A 24 10.86 5.81 0.65
CA ALA A 24 10.90 6.94 1.56
C ALA A 24 12.33 7.45 1.74
N PHE A 25 12.47 8.75 1.95
CA PHE A 25 13.75 9.42 2.20
C PHE A 25 13.79 9.95 3.63
N ALA A 26 14.95 9.84 4.29
CA ALA A 26 15.22 10.55 5.54
C ALA A 26 16.73 10.83 5.73
N TYR A 27 17.08 11.63 6.74
CA TYR A 27 18.48 12.02 6.99
C TYR A 27 19.32 10.92 7.65
N SER A 28 18.68 9.94 8.30
CA SER A 28 19.35 8.74 8.83
C SER A 28 18.74 7.44 8.25
N GLU A 29 19.54 6.36 8.26
CA GLU A 29 19.07 5.03 7.83
C GLU A 29 17.84 4.56 8.63
N VAL A 30 17.85 4.80 9.94
CA VAL A 30 16.78 4.38 10.85
C VAL A 30 15.48 5.13 10.54
N GLU A 31 15.56 6.43 10.32
CA GLU A 31 14.40 7.22 9.92
C GLU A 31 13.89 6.80 8.54
N ALA A 32 14.77 6.55 7.56
CA ALA A 32 14.36 6.14 6.22
C ALA A 32 13.62 4.79 6.25
N ILE A 33 14.06 3.86 7.11
CA ILE A 33 13.35 2.60 7.38
C ILE A 33 11.98 2.89 7.99
N GLN A 34 11.91 3.76 8.99
CA GLN A 34 10.65 4.07 9.66
C GLN A 34 9.65 4.74 8.71
N GLU A 35 10.10 5.68 7.89
CA GLU A 35 9.25 6.32 6.90
C GLU A 35 8.77 5.33 5.84
N LEU A 36 9.63 4.40 5.39
CA LEU A 36 9.19 3.35 4.46
C LEU A 36 8.13 2.44 5.10
N LYS A 37 8.23 2.13 6.39
CA LYS A 37 7.19 1.38 7.10
C LYS A 37 5.87 2.13 7.10
N ASN A 38 5.89 3.43 7.41
CA ASN A 38 4.69 4.28 7.41
C ASN A 38 4.03 4.30 6.01
N VAL A 39 4.83 4.40 4.95
CA VAL A 39 4.33 4.34 3.57
C VAL A 39 3.68 2.99 3.26
N VAL A 40 4.32 1.88 3.68
CA VAL A 40 3.76 0.54 3.48
C VAL A 40 2.44 0.37 4.24
N GLU A 41 2.36 0.82 5.49
CA GLU A 41 1.14 0.80 6.31
C GLU A 41 0.00 1.58 5.63
N MET A 42 0.27 2.79 5.16
CA MET A 42 -0.71 3.60 4.42
C MET A 42 -1.23 2.89 3.16
N ILE A 43 -0.35 2.23 2.41
CA ILE A 43 -0.74 1.48 1.20
C ILE A 43 -1.53 0.22 1.56
N MET A 44 -1.22 -0.43 2.68
CA MET A 44 -2.01 -1.55 3.19
C MET A 44 -3.44 -1.10 3.53
N ASP A 45 -3.58 0.00 4.27
CA ASP A 45 -4.90 0.55 4.63
C ASP A 45 -5.71 0.92 3.39
N TYR A 46 -5.09 1.54 2.39
CA TYR A 46 -5.73 1.83 1.11
C TYR A 46 -6.28 0.56 0.42
N HIS A 47 -5.47 -0.51 0.35
CA HIS A 47 -5.93 -1.77 -0.25
C HIS A 47 -7.06 -2.42 0.55
N PHE A 48 -7.03 -2.34 1.89
CA PHE A 48 -8.13 -2.85 2.71
C PHE A 48 -9.44 -2.11 2.46
N GLU A 49 -9.39 -0.78 2.31
CA GLU A 49 -10.57 0.00 1.95
C GLU A 49 -11.10 -0.37 0.56
N GLN A 50 -10.23 -0.59 -0.42
CA GLN A 50 -10.63 -1.09 -1.75
C GLN A 50 -11.38 -2.43 -1.66
N VAL A 51 -10.82 -3.40 -0.94
CA VAL A 51 -11.46 -4.71 -0.73
C VAL A 51 -12.81 -4.55 -0.04
N ASN A 52 -12.93 -3.64 0.92
CA ASN A 52 -14.19 -3.37 1.59
C ASN A 52 -15.24 -2.79 0.62
N VAL A 53 -14.87 -1.84 -0.24
CA VAL A 53 -15.73 -1.29 -1.28
C VAL A 53 -16.20 -2.38 -2.25
N GLU A 54 -15.27 -3.21 -2.74
CA GLU A 54 -15.59 -4.33 -3.64
C GLU A 54 -16.54 -5.34 -3.00
N ARG A 55 -16.36 -5.62 -1.70
CA ARG A 55 -17.27 -6.48 -0.94
C ARG A 55 -18.69 -5.92 -0.87
N LEU A 56 -18.84 -4.61 -0.67
CA LEU A 56 -20.15 -3.95 -0.67
C LEU A 56 -20.82 -4.06 -2.04
N ILE A 57 -20.09 -3.78 -3.12
CA ILE A 57 -20.58 -3.91 -4.50
C ILE A 57 -21.01 -5.36 -4.78
N LYS A 58 -20.20 -6.35 -4.42
CA LYS A 58 -20.55 -7.77 -4.59
C LYS A 58 -21.86 -8.13 -3.89
N ASN A 59 -22.05 -7.64 -2.66
CA ASN A 59 -23.26 -7.91 -1.90
C ASN A 59 -24.49 -7.28 -2.56
N GLU A 60 -24.39 -6.04 -3.04
CA GLU A 60 -25.45 -5.38 -3.80
C GLU A 60 -25.82 -6.18 -5.06
N LEU A 61 -24.81 -6.59 -5.85
CA LEU A 61 -25.00 -7.39 -7.05
C LEU A 61 -25.67 -8.74 -6.75
N THR A 62 -25.32 -9.36 -5.62
CA THR A 62 -25.95 -10.63 -5.16
C THR A 62 -27.44 -10.44 -4.89
N VAL A 63 -27.82 -9.32 -4.25
CA VAL A 63 -29.23 -8.99 -4.00
C VAL A 63 -29.96 -8.71 -5.30
N LEU A 64 -29.36 -7.93 -6.21
CA LEU A 64 -29.95 -7.65 -7.53
C LEU A 64 -30.17 -8.94 -8.34
N GLN A 65 -29.19 -9.84 -8.36
CA GLN A 65 -29.33 -11.12 -9.06
C GLN A 65 -30.53 -11.93 -8.55
N ALA A 66 -30.74 -11.99 -7.23
CA ALA A 66 -31.88 -12.68 -6.64
C ALA A 66 -33.23 -12.06 -7.03
N GLN A 67 -33.28 -10.73 -7.24
CA GLN A 67 -34.50 -10.03 -7.67
C GLN A 67 -34.86 -10.32 -9.13
N TYR A 68 -33.88 -10.55 -10.00
CA TYR A 68 -34.10 -10.84 -11.42
C TYR A 68 -34.22 -12.34 -11.74
N ALA A 69 -34.07 -13.23 -10.75
CA ALA A 69 -34.22 -14.68 -10.92
C ALA A 69 -35.68 -15.17 -10.94
N VAL A 70 -36.63 -14.29 -11.26
CA VAL A 70 -38.06 -14.61 -11.47
C VAL A 70 -38.26 -15.35 -12.78
#